data_AF-A0A0E4FXI6-F1
#
_entry.id   AF-A0A0E4FXI6-F1
#
_cell.length_a   1.000
_cell.length_b   1.000
_cell.length_c   1.000
_cell.angle_alpha   90.00
_cell.angle_beta   90.00
_cell.angle_gamma   90.00
#
_symmetry.space_group_name_H-M   'P 1'
#
loop_
_entity.id
_entity.type
_entity.pdbx_description
1 polymer ?
#
loop_
_entity_poly.entity_id
_entity_poly.type
_entity_poly.pdbx_seq_one_letter_code
_entity_poly.pdbx_strand_id
1 'polypeptide(L)' 'MELKAGDIVMLKSGGQPLTVAEVKGDDVICLWMGVEGDLFRETLPLAVLEHLEEVDEDEEEDEDDEDEE' A
#
# COMPACT_ATOMS: atom_id res chain seq x y z
N MET A 1 -8.93 -5.52 3.09
CA MET A 1 -9.78 -4.72 2.18
C MET A 1 -9.62 -5.26 0.77
N GLU A 2 -10.59 -5.02 -0.13
CA GLU A 2 -10.42 -5.34 -1.56
C GLU A 2 -9.52 -4.25 -2.18
N LEU A 3 -8.50 -4.65 -2.96
CA LEU A 3 -7.59 -3.70 -3.60
C LEU A 3 -8.32 -2.90 -4.69
N LYS A 4 -7.99 -1.62 -4.82
CA LYS A 4 -8.45 -0.75 -5.91
C LYS A 4 -7.26 -0.03 -6.57
N ALA A 5 -7.53 0.52 -7.76
CA ALA A 5 -6.55 1.36 -8.44
C ALA A 5 -6.18 2.57 -7.56
N GLY A 6 -4.88 2.84 -7.44
CA GLY A 6 -4.32 3.87 -6.58
C GLY A 6 -3.76 3.37 -5.25
N ASP A 7 -4.20 2.19 -4.77
CA ASP A 7 -3.68 1.63 -3.51
C ASP A 7 -2.17 1.35 -3.62
N ILE A 8 -1.48 1.52 -2.49
CA ILE A 8 -0.06 1.16 -2.36
C ILE A 8 0.02 -0.23 -1.74
N VAL A 9 0.81 -1.10 -2.36
CA VAL A 9 0.97 -2.49 -1.96
C VAL A 9 2.44 -2.87 -1.91
N MET A 10 2.78 -3.92 -1.16
CA MET A 10 4.09 -4.56 -1.19
C MET A 10 3.93 -6.03 -1.51
N LEU A 11 4.99 -6.67 -2.02
CA LEU A 11 5.07 -8.12 -1.98
C LEU A 11 5.17 -8.57 -0.51
N LYS A 12 4.45 -9.63 -0.13
CA LYS A 12 4.55 -10.24 1.21
C LYS A 12 5.95 -10.73 1.58
N SER A 13 6.85 -10.87 0.60
CA SER A 13 8.27 -11.13 0.82
C SER A 13 9.07 -9.89 1.23
N GLY A 14 8.42 -8.73 1.34
CA GLY A 14 9.04 -7.41 1.40
C GLY A 14 9.45 -6.87 0.02
N GLY A 15 10.05 -5.69 0.00
CA GLY A 15 10.58 -5.06 -1.21
C GLY A 15 10.27 -3.57 -1.28
N GLN A 16 10.19 -3.05 -2.50
CA GLN A 16 9.74 -1.69 -2.75
C GLN A 16 8.21 -1.62 -2.82
N PRO A 17 7.60 -0.50 -2.42
CA PRO A 17 6.17 -0.28 -2.61
C PRO A 17 5.82 -0.20 -4.10
N LEU A 18 4.64 -0.69 -4.44
CA LEU A 18 4.07 -0.73 -5.77
C LEU A 18 2.70 -0.03 -5.75
N THR A 19 2.34 0.66 -6.83
CA THR A 19 1.00 1.23 -7.00
C THR A 19 0.12 0.29 -7.80
N VAL A 20 -1.08 0.01 -7.31
CA VAL A 20 -2.10 -0.75 -8.05
C VAL A 20 -2.63 0.10 -9.20
N ALA A 21 -2.43 -0.34 -10.44
CA ALA A 21 -2.96 0.30 -11.62
C ALA A 21 -4.35 -0.22 -12.00
N GLU A 22 -4.59 -1.52 -11.81
CA GLU A 22 -5.85 -2.19 -12.17
C GLU A 22 -5.96 -3.53 -11.43
N VAL A 23 -7.18 -3.96 -11.11
CA VAL A 23 -7.48 -5.27 -10.50
C VAL A 23 -8.39 -6.06 -11.44
N LYS A 24 -8.00 -7.30 -11.77
CA LYS A 24 -8.73 -8.22 -12.66
C LYS A 24 -8.91 -9.58 -11.97
N GLY A 25 -9.85 -9.65 -11.04
CA GLY A 25 -10.02 -10.85 -10.21
C GLY A 25 -8.78 -11.06 -9.33
N ASP A 26 -8.11 -12.20 -9.50
CA ASP A 26 -6.90 -12.55 -8.73
C ASP A 26 -5.60 -11.99 -9.33
N ASP A 27 -5.67 -11.34 -10.50
CA ASP A 27 -4.53 -10.69 -11.14
C ASP A 27 -4.55 -9.18 -10.89
N VAL A 28 -3.47 -8.64 -10.34
CA VAL A 28 -3.31 -7.23 -10.02
C VAL A 28 -2.20 -6.66 -10.87
N ILE A 29 -2.48 -5.58 -11.60
CA ILE A 29 -1.45 -4.89 -12.39
C ILE A 29 -0.86 -3.79 -11.53
N CYS A 30 0.45 -3.87 -11.28
CA CYS A 30 1.20 -2.95 -10.44
C CYS A 30 2.17 -2.10 -11.27
N LEU A 31 2.47 -0.90 -10.77
CA LEU A 31 3.45 0.05 -11.30
C LEU A 31 4.46 0.41 -10.21
N TRP A 32 5.72 0.58 -10.56
CA TRP A 32 6.72 1.12 -9.63
C TRP A 32 7.89 1.74 -10.39
N MET A 33 8.62 2.62 -9.71
CA MET A 33 9.84 3.23 -10.22
C MET A 33 11.04 2.38 -9.81
N GLY A 34 11.84 1.93 -10.77
CA GLY A 34 13.13 1.31 -10.49
C GLY A 34 14.12 2.32 -9.93
N VAL A 35 15.20 1.81 -9.33
CA VAL A 35 16.25 2.62 -8.72
C VAL A 35 16.95 3.56 -9.71
N GLU A 36 16.95 3.22 -11.00
CA GLU A 36 17.53 4.03 -12.08
C GLU A 36 16.52 5.04 -12.68
N GLY A 37 15.28 5.06 -12.18
CA GLY A 37 14.22 5.96 -12.65
C GLY A 37 13.34 5.39 -13.78
N ASP A 38 13.52 4.13 -14.14
CA ASP A 38 12.64 3.45 -15.09
C ASP A 38 11.27 3.14 -14.50
N LEU A 39 10.20 3.32 -15.28
CA LEU A 39 8.85 2.91 -14.88
C LEU A 39 8.62 1.46 -15.28
N PHE A 40 8.38 0.61 -14.29
CA PHE A 40 8.01 -0.80 -14.47
C PHE A 40 6.50 -1.00 -14.34
N ARG A 41 6.00 -2.00 -15.06
CA ARG A 41 4.61 -2.46 -15.01
C ARG A 41 4.58 -3.97 -15.08
N GLU A 42 3.94 -4.62 -14.11
CA GLU A 42 3.84 -6.08 -14.07
C GLU A 42 2.50 -6.55 -13.51
N THR A 43 2.08 -7.75 -13.91
CA THR A 43 0.88 -8.41 -13.37
C THR A 43 1.31 -9.40 -12.30
N LEU A 44 0.83 -9.19 -11.08
CA LEU A 44 1.16 -9.96 -9.90
C LEU A 44 -0.10 -10.62 -9.33
N PRO A 45 -0.02 -11.86 -8.81
CA PRO A 45 -1.14 -12.49 -8.14
C PRO A 45 -1.54 -11.72 -6.87
N LEU A 46 -2.83 -11.51 -6.64
CA LEU A 46 -3.36 -10.90 -5.41
C LEU A 46 -2.84 -11.60 -4.15
N ALA A 47 -2.66 -12.92 -4.22
CA ALA A 47 -2.17 -13.73 -3.11
C ALA A 47 -0.78 -13.34 -2.59
N VAL A 48 0.06 -12.70 -3.41
CA VAL A 48 1.43 -12.30 -3.03
C VAL A 48 1.53 -10.85 -2.56
N LEU A 49 0.43 -10.09 -2.63
CA LEU A 49 0.40 -8.67 -2.27
C LEU A 49 -0.16 -8.45 -0.87
N GLU A 50 0.40 -7.48 -0.17
CA GLU A 50 -0.15 -6.89 1.05
C GLU A 50 -0.42 -5.41 0.84
N HIS A 51 -1.56 -4.92 1.34
CA HIS A 51 -1.88 -3.49 1.30
C HIS A 51 -1.00 -2.76 2.32
N LEU A 52 -0.31 -1.71 1.89
CA LEU A 52 0.36 -0.78 2.78
C LEU A 52 -0.68 0.26 3.19
N GLU A 53 -1.15 0.18 4.43
CA GLU A 53 -1.93 1.27 5.02
C GLU A 53 -1.04 2.51 5.07
N GLU A 54 -1.56 3.64 4.61
CA GLU A 54 -0.92 4.93 4.82
C GLU A 54 -0.80 5.10 6.34
N VAL A 55 0.43 5.23 6.83
CA VAL A 55 0.64 5.70 8.20
C VAL A 55 0.19 7.14 8.15
N ASP A 56 -1.04 7.42 8.59
CA ASP A 56 -1.47 8.80 8.82
C ASP A 56 -0.42 9.41 9.76
N GLU A 57 0.35 10.38 9.25
CA GLU A 57 1.32 11.15 10.06
C GLU A 57 0.60 12.07 11.07
N ASP A 58 -0.74 12.01 11.13
CA ASP A 58 -1.65 12.86 11.90
C ASP A 58 -2.44 12.07 12.99
N GLU A 59 -1.91 10.96 13.53
CA GLU A 59 -2.36 10.52 14.86
C GLU A 59 -1.76 11.47 15.91
N GLU A 60 -2.30 12.69 16.03
CA GLU A 60 -2.16 13.47 17.25
C GLU A 60 -2.73 12.61 18.39
N GLU A 61 -1.83 12.12 19.25
CA GLU A 61 -2.17 11.46 20.50
C GLU A 61 -3.10 12.38 21.29
N ASP A 62 -4.42 12.10 21.27
CA ASP A 62 -5.35 12.64 22.26
C ASP A 62 -4.89 12.12 23.64
N GLU A 63 -4.00 12.88 24.29
CA GLU A 63 -3.68 12.72 25.70
C GLU A 63 -4.95 13.01 26.50
N ASP A 64 -5.72 11.95 26.78
CA ASP A 64 -6.61 11.88 27.92
C ASP A 64 -5.79 12.16 29.19
N ASP A 65 -5.88 13.38 29.73
CA ASP A 65 -5.53 13.65 31.13
C ASP A 65 -6.77 14.23 31.84
N GLU A 66 -7.31 13.36 32.70
CA GLU A 66 -8.45 13.55 33.60
C GLU A 66 -8.13 14.62 34.65
N ASP A 67 -9.12 15.43 35.07
CA ASP A 67 -9.38 15.69 36.50
C ASP A 67 -10.64 16.58 36.68
N GLU A 68 -11.78 15.91 36.92
CA GLU A 68 -12.89 16.47 37.68
C GLU A 68 -12.62 16.28 39.18
N GLU A 69 -12.15 17.32 39.90
CA GLU A 69 -12.60 17.77 41.25
C GLU A 69 -11.89 19.07 41.71
#